data_AF-A0A6V7HIW3-F1
#
_entry.id   AF-A0A6V7HIW3-F1
#
_cell.length_a   1.000
_cell.length_b   1.000
_cell.length_c   1.000
_cell.angle_alpha   90.00
_cell.angle_beta   90.00
_cell.angle_gamma   90.00
#
_symmetry.space_group_name_H-M   'P 1'
#
loop_
_entity.id
_entity.type
_entity.pdbx_description
1 polymer ?
#
loop_
_entity_poly.entity_id
_entity_poly.type
_entity_poly.pdbx_seq_one_letter_code
_entity_poly.pdbx_strand_id
1 'polypeptide(L)'
;MIDDGTKREFEATIGLNLALLKFSGVVSHERGFVSRNILAVLGLFCITIFSVSYVHEFVTNLNDVASMLESFAMVIPLVGGQARYMAVLWFRDSCRAMLNVCEYFWSTLNSYEKGIVRSYTNKAKLLTRFYVAVCVLTIFLVLLFSLMSSMTAEPKRDTSEENVTTIRENASSFAPSEANGEPLNATDNKRYLPYAFFVDVQGTPWYEVVYVLQITFMMNVGFTCVGADTIGPLFILITCGYFDVIRSRIENFHLLESSLPITAETGTTAEATLVTTAESSANVDTKKLRTCVIQHQLLLKFCKDIQQLTSLVFLTQLFGSTYNISLVGFKLVS
;
A
#
# COMPACT_ATOMS: atom_id res chain seq x y z
N MET A 1 11.28 27.97 14.37
CA MET A 1 12.14 26.77 14.46
C MET A 1 11.32 25.72 15.21
N ILE A 2 10.92 24.64 14.54
CA ILE A 2 10.08 23.60 15.17
C ILE A 2 10.94 22.85 16.19
N ASP A 3 10.41 22.65 17.38
CA ASP A 3 11.06 21.88 18.45
C ASP A 3 11.24 20.41 18.02
N ASP A 4 12.46 19.88 18.17
CA ASP A 4 12.82 18.51 17.76
C ASP A 4 12.03 17.43 18.54
N GLY A 5 11.59 17.74 19.77
CA GLY A 5 10.68 16.89 20.53
C GLY A 5 9.30 16.76 19.87
N THR A 6 8.77 17.88 19.37
CA THR A 6 7.48 17.94 18.69
C THR A 6 7.48 17.18 17.36
N LYS A 7 8.57 17.27 16.59
CA LYS A 7 8.76 16.48 15.37
C LYS A 7 8.70 14.98 15.68
N ARG A 8 9.45 14.52 16.68
CA ARG A 8 9.47 13.11 17.11
C ARG A 8 8.11 12.62 17.59
N GLU A 9 7.35 13.46 18.28
CA GLU A 9 5.98 13.13 18.70
C GLU A 9 5.04 12.92 17.51
N PHE A 10 5.10 13.79 16.50
CA PHE A 10 4.32 13.64 15.27
C PHE A 10 4.73 12.37 14.51
N GLU A 11 6.04 12.14 14.31
CA GLU A 11 6.54 10.94 13.66
C GLU A 11 6.11 9.66 14.37
N ALA A 12 6.15 9.61 15.70
CA ALA A 12 5.64 8.49 16.48
C ALA A 12 4.12 8.29 16.30
N THR A 13 3.38 9.39 16.10
CA THR A 13 1.94 9.38 15.88
C THR A 13 1.56 8.76 14.52
N ILE A 14 2.41 8.86 13.50
CA ILE A 14 2.21 8.22 12.18
C ILE A 14 3.20 7.09 11.88
N GLY A 15 3.94 6.61 12.89
CA GLY A 15 5.17 5.83 12.72
C GLY A 15 5.07 4.60 11.82
N LEU A 16 3.99 3.83 11.91
CA LEU A 16 3.80 2.65 11.05
C LEU A 16 3.66 3.05 9.57
N ASN A 17 2.81 4.04 9.28
CA ASN A 17 2.64 4.54 7.92
C ASN A 17 3.92 5.20 7.41
N LEU A 18 4.60 5.98 8.25
CA LEU A 18 5.87 6.60 7.90
C LEU A 18 6.96 5.56 7.62
N ALA A 19 6.99 4.45 8.36
CA ALA A 19 7.90 3.34 8.12
C ALA A 19 7.62 2.67 6.76
N LEU A 20 6.34 2.43 6.41
CA LEU A 20 5.95 1.90 5.09
C LEU A 20 6.32 2.86 3.95
N LEU A 21 6.10 4.17 4.13
CA LEU A 21 6.49 5.17 3.13
C LEU A 21 8.00 5.28 2.94
N LYS A 22 8.77 5.12 4.02
CA LYS A 22 10.23 5.03 3.97
C LYS A 22 10.68 3.74 3.29
N PHE A 23 10.05 2.60 3.60
CA PHE A 23 10.32 1.30 2.98
C PHE A 23 9.97 1.28 1.49
N SER A 24 8.93 2.01 1.09
CA SER A 24 8.46 2.13 -0.28
C SER A 24 9.28 3.15 -1.11
N GLY A 25 10.27 3.82 -0.51
CA GLY A 25 11.08 4.84 -1.20
C GLY A 25 10.33 6.15 -1.51
N VAL A 26 9.14 6.36 -0.96
CA VAL A 26 8.36 7.60 -1.13
C VAL A 26 8.97 8.73 -0.29
N VAL A 27 9.31 8.42 0.97
CA VAL A 27 9.93 9.36 1.92
C VAL A 27 11.39 8.98 2.14
N SER A 28 12.28 9.97 2.28
CA SER A 28 13.71 9.70 2.49
C SER A 28 13.95 9.15 3.90
N HIS A 29 14.85 8.18 4.01
CA HIS A 29 15.37 7.75 5.29
C HIS A 29 16.52 8.70 5.68
N GLU A 30 16.37 9.50 6.74
CA GLU A 30 17.43 10.40 7.22
C GLU A 30 18.67 9.65 7.74
N ARG A 31 18.54 8.35 8.05
CA ARG A 31 19.50 7.60 8.89
C ARG A 31 20.07 6.31 8.25
N GLY A 32 20.04 6.17 6.92
CA GLY A 32 20.23 4.88 6.24
C GLY A 32 21.18 4.95 5.05
N PHE A 33 21.87 3.84 4.79
CA PHE A 33 22.86 3.68 3.70
C PHE A 33 22.23 3.64 2.30
N VAL A 34 20.95 3.27 2.18
CA VAL A 34 20.26 3.08 0.90
C VAL A 34 19.57 4.37 0.47
N SER A 35 19.90 4.88 -0.72
CA SER A 35 19.25 6.07 -1.25
C SER A 35 17.76 5.83 -1.53
N ARG A 36 16.93 6.86 -1.28
CA ARG A 36 15.49 6.85 -1.59
C ARG A 36 15.19 6.34 -3.01
N ASN A 37 16.02 6.75 -3.97
CA ASN A 37 15.85 6.37 -5.37
C ASN A 37 16.15 4.88 -5.61
N ILE A 38 17.16 4.31 -4.94
CA ILE A 38 17.46 2.87 -5.06
C ILE A 38 16.29 2.04 -4.56
N LEU A 39 15.68 2.43 -3.44
CA LEU A 39 14.58 1.67 -2.85
C LEU A 39 13.30 1.74 -3.71
N ALA A 40 13.02 2.91 -4.31
CA ALA A 40 11.93 3.05 -5.27
C ALA A 40 12.16 2.25 -6.56
N VAL A 41 13.38 2.28 -7.09
CA VAL A 41 13.77 1.48 -8.27
C VAL A 41 13.68 -0.01 -7.97
N LEU A 42 14.13 -0.45 -6.80
CA LEU A 42 14.04 -1.84 -6.37
C LEU A 42 12.58 -2.30 -6.29
N GLY A 43 11.71 -1.52 -5.64
CA GLY A 43 10.28 -1.83 -5.57
C GLY A 43 9.64 -1.93 -6.95
N LEU A 44 9.95 -0.99 -7.85
CA LEU A 44 9.42 -1.00 -9.21
C LEU A 44 9.95 -2.20 -10.02
N PHE A 45 11.24 -2.50 -9.89
CA PHE A 45 11.88 -3.63 -10.54
C PHE A 45 11.27 -4.96 -10.10
N CYS A 46 11.09 -5.17 -8.79
CA CYS A 46 10.48 -6.38 -8.25
C CYS A 46 9.07 -6.61 -8.83
N ILE A 47 8.22 -5.58 -8.83
CA ILE A 47 6.86 -5.73 -9.36
C ILE A 47 6.87 -5.89 -10.88
N THR A 48 7.77 -5.20 -11.60
CA THR A 48 7.90 -5.35 -13.06
C THR A 48 8.30 -6.78 -13.44
N ILE A 49 9.26 -7.39 -12.73
CA ILE A 49 9.64 -8.79 -12.95
C ILE A 49 8.44 -9.70 -12.81
N PHE A 50 7.67 -9.57 -11.73
CA PHE A 50 6.49 -10.42 -11.54
C PHE A 50 5.42 -10.17 -12.59
N SER A 51 5.19 -8.91 -12.97
CA SER A 51 4.28 -8.58 -14.06
C SER A 51 4.70 -9.27 -15.36
N VAL A 52 5.98 -9.26 -15.70
CA VAL A 52 6.50 -9.94 -16.91
C VAL A 52 6.36 -11.46 -16.79
N SER A 53 6.66 -12.06 -15.63
CA SER A 53 6.50 -13.50 -15.42
C SER A 53 5.06 -13.96 -15.65
N TYR A 54 4.08 -13.25 -15.10
CA TYR A 54 2.66 -13.60 -15.26
C TYR A 54 2.13 -13.31 -16.67
N VAL A 55 2.64 -12.26 -17.34
CA VAL A 55 2.32 -12.01 -18.76
C VAL A 55 2.90 -13.12 -19.65
N HIS A 56 4.11 -13.59 -19.36
CA HIS A 56 4.71 -14.71 -20.08
C HIS A 56 3.86 -15.98 -19.92
N GLU A 57 3.47 -16.32 -18.69
CA GLU A 57 2.59 -17.45 -18.41
C GLU A 57 1.24 -17.35 -19.14
N PHE A 58 0.64 -16.16 -19.15
CA PHE A 58 -0.57 -15.88 -19.91
C PHE A 58 -0.40 -16.14 -21.42
N VAL A 59 0.71 -15.68 -22.02
CA VAL A 59 1.00 -15.86 -23.45
C VAL A 59 1.26 -17.33 -23.78
N THR A 60 1.91 -18.09 -22.90
CA THR A 60 2.18 -19.52 -23.13
C THR A 60 0.93 -20.40 -23.00
N ASN A 61 -0.06 -19.98 -22.21
CA ASN A 61 -1.26 -20.76 -21.91
C ASN A 61 -2.50 -20.33 -22.72
N LEU A 62 -2.34 -19.63 -23.84
CA LEU A 62 -3.44 -19.11 -24.67
C LEU A 62 -4.40 -20.18 -25.21
N ASN A 63 -3.97 -21.45 -25.26
CA ASN A 63 -4.79 -22.55 -25.79
C ASN A 63 -5.82 -23.09 -24.79
N ASP A 64 -5.70 -22.77 -23.50
CA ASP A 64 -6.65 -23.17 -22.46
C ASP A 64 -7.29 -21.92 -21.83
N VAL A 65 -8.58 -21.73 -22.10
CA VAL A 65 -9.36 -20.57 -21.63
C VAL A 65 -9.37 -20.50 -20.10
N ALA A 66 -9.38 -21.63 -19.41
CA ALA A 66 -9.40 -21.67 -17.95
C ALA A 66 -8.07 -21.16 -17.36
N SER A 67 -6.94 -21.69 -17.82
CA SER A 67 -5.60 -21.24 -17.43
C SER A 67 -5.31 -19.79 -17.86
N MET A 68 -5.82 -19.38 -19.03
CA MET A 68 -5.73 -18.01 -19.52
C MET A 68 -6.44 -17.03 -18.59
N LEU A 69 -7.69 -17.32 -18.18
CA LEU A 69 -8.44 -16.47 -17.26
C LEU A 69 -7.78 -16.38 -15.88
N GLU A 70 -7.21 -17.48 -15.38
CA GLU A 70 -6.49 -17.50 -14.12
C GLU A 70 -5.23 -16.62 -14.15
N SER A 71 -4.43 -16.74 -15.21
CA SER A 71 -3.26 -15.89 -15.42
C SER A 71 -3.66 -14.41 -15.53
N PHE A 72 -4.74 -14.12 -16.26
CA PHE A 72 -5.25 -12.76 -16.44
C PHE A 72 -5.74 -12.13 -15.12
N ALA A 73 -6.40 -12.92 -14.28
CA ALA A 73 -6.84 -12.51 -12.94
C ALA A 73 -5.67 -12.16 -12.01
N MET A 74 -4.48 -12.71 -12.25
CA MET A 74 -3.26 -12.40 -11.48
C MET A 74 -2.50 -11.19 -12.06
N VAL A 75 -2.51 -11.01 -13.38
CA VAL A 75 -1.86 -9.86 -14.05
C VAL A 75 -2.53 -8.53 -13.69
N ILE A 76 -3.85 -8.46 -13.65
CA ILE A 76 -4.58 -7.21 -13.42
C ILE A 76 -4.28 -6.58 -12.05
N PRO A 77 -4.33 -7.31 -10.92
CA PRO A 77 -3.91 -6.79 -9.62
C PRO A 77 -2.46 -6.28 -9.63
N LEU A 78 -1.55 -6.97 -10.32
CA LEU A 78 -0.14 -6.58 -10.40
C LEU A 78 0.04 -5.27 -11.20
N VAL A 79 -0.58 -5.18 -12.37
CA VAL A 79 -0.56 -3.96 -13.20
C VAL A 79 -1.26 -2.80 -12.49
N GLY A 80 -2.39 -3.06 -11.82
CA GLY A 80 -3.08 -2.07 -10.99
C GLY A 80 -2.22 -1.61 -9.79
N GLY A 81 -1.50 -2.54 -9.16
CA GLY A 81 -0.51 -2.24 -8.13
C GLY A 81 0.62 -1.36 -8.65
N GLN A 82 1.12 -1.65 -9.87
CA GLN A 82 2.12 -0.81 -10.54
C GLN A 82 1.65 0.60 -10.81
N ALA A 83 0.46 0.76 -11.40
CA ALA A 83 -0.09 2.07 -11.68
C ALA A 83 -0.31 2.89 -10.40
N ARG A 84 -0.80 2.26 -9.31
CA ARG A 84 -0.92 2.93 -7.99
C ARG A 84 0.41 3.30 -7.39
N TYR A 85 1.40 2.42 -7.45
CA TYR A 85 2.72 2.71 -6.91
C TYR A 85 3.41 3.84 -7.71
N MET A 86 3.31 3.82 -9.04
CA MET A 86 3.78 4.90 -9.91
C MET A 86 3.07 6.22 -9.64
N ALA A 87 1.75 6.20 -9.41
CA ALA A 87 1.00 7.38 -8.97
C ALA A 87 1.58 7.97 -7.68
N VAL A 88 1.82 7.15 -6.67
CA VAL A 88 2.38 7.62 -5.39
C VAL A 88 3.81 8.15 -5.56
N LEU A 89 4.64 7.50 -6.40
CA LEU A 89 5.98 8.00 -6.73
C LEU A 89 5.94 9.32 -7.50
N TRP A 90 4.98 9.50 -8.40
CA TRP A 90 4.76 10.75 -9.13
C TRP A 90 4.46 11.91 -8.17
N PHE A 91 3.63 11.66 -7.16
CA PHE A 91 3.27 12.64 -6.13
C PHE A 91 4.20 12.63 -4.91
N ARG A 92 5.38 11.99 -4.96
CA ARG A 92 6.25 11.82 -3.79
C ARG A 92 6.69 13.14 -3.14
N ASP A 93 6.97 14.15 -3.96
CA ASP A 93 7.43 15.45 -3.47
C ASP A 93 6.26 16.24 -2.87
N SER A 94 5.06 16.08 -3.44
CA SER A 94 3.81 16.53 -2.81
C SER A 94 3.56 15.84 -1.48
N CYS A 95 3.70 14.51 -1.38
CA CYS A 95 3.52 13.77 -0.13
C CYS A 95 4.49 14.25 0.97
N ARG A 96 5.74 14.57 0.60
CA ARG A 96 6.70 15.17 1.53
C ARG A 96 6.28 16.57 1.97
N ALA A 97 5.93 17.44 1.03
CA ALA A 97 5.43 18.77 1.35
C ALA A 97 4.20 18.69 2.27
N MET A 98 3.33 17.72 2.01
CA MET A 98 2.13 17.47 2.78
C MET A 98 2.42 17.02 4.21
N LEU A 99 3.37 16.11 4.40
CA LEU A 99 3.84 15.72 5.73
C LEU A 99 4.45 16.90 6.50
N ASN A 100 5.22 17.76 5.83
CA ASN A 100 5.78 18.96 6.45
C ASN A 100 4.68 19.95 6.88
N VAL A 101 3.61 20.08 6.09
CA VAL A 101 2.44 20.89 6.46
C VAL A 101 1.73 20.29 7.67
N CYS A 102 1.55 18.97 7.73
CA CYS A 102 1.00 18.30 8.92
C CYS A 102 1.89 18.51 10.15
N GLU A 103 3.22 18.39 10.01
CA GLU A 103 4.15 18.65 11.11
C GLU A 103 4.05 20.09 11.62
N TYR A 104 3.96 21.07 10.70
CA TYR A 104 3.73 22.45 11.04
C TYR A 104 2.42 22.63 11.82
N PHE A 105 1.30 22.09 11.31
CA PHE A 105 0.03 22.15 12.02
C PHE A 105 0.11 21.50 13.41
N TRP A 106 0.74 20.33 13.51
CA TRP A 106 0.94 19.62 14.78
C TRP A 106 1.67 20.48 15.82
N SER A 107 2.64 21.27 15.40
CA SER A 107 3.38 22.18 16.29
C SER A 107 2.54 23.33 16.83
N THR A 108 1.44 23.69 16.16
CA THR A 108 0.51 24.76 16.58
C THR A 108 -0.62 24.28 17.51
N LEU A 109 -0.64 22.98 17.84
CA LEU A 109 -1.69 22.36 18.65
C LEU A 109 -1.33 22.29 20.13
N ASN A 110 -2.33 22.57 20.98
CA ASN A 110 -2.26 22.32 22.41
C ASN A 110 -2.42 20.83 22.73
N SER A 111 -2.07 20.40 23.95
CA SER A 111 -2.11 18.99 24.37
C SER A 111 -3.49 18.33 24.19
N TYR A 112 -4.58 19.07 24.46
CA TYR A 112 -5.95 18.60 24.23
C TYR A 112 -6.23 18.36 22.74
N GLU A 113 -5.86 19.30 21.89
CA GLU A 113 -6.09 19.26 20.43
C GLU A 113 -5.24 18.17 19.76
N LYS A 114 -4.01 17.95 20.25
CA LYS A 114 -3.18 16.80 19.86
C LYS A 114 -3.90 15.47 20.17
N GLY A 115 -4.66 15.40 21.26
CA GLY A 115 -5.50 14.25 21.60
C GLY A 115 -6.56 13.94 20.54
N ILE A 116 -7.21 14.97 20.01
CA ILE A 116 -8.20 14.84 18.92
C ILE A 116 -7.53 14.25 17.67
N VAL A 117 -6.45 14.87 17.19
CA VAL A 117 -5.73 14.39 15.99
C VAL A 117 -5.13 12.99 16.21
N ARG A 118 -4.71 12.68 17.45
CA ARG A 118 -4.23 11.35 17.83
C ARG A 118 -5.32 10.28 17.70
N SER A 119 -6.57 10.61 17.99
CA SER A 119 -7.70 9.69 17.79
C SER A 119 -7.86 9.29 16.32
N TYR A 120 -7.81 10.25 15.40
CA TYR A 120 -7.92 9.98 13.95
C TYR A 120 -6.69 9.24 13.40
N THR A 121 -5.49 9.61 13.81
CA THR A 121 -4.26 8.91 13.40
C THR A 121 -4.19 7.49 13.97
N ASN A 122 -4.78 7.22 15.14
CA ASN A 122 -4.94 5.86 15.66
C ASN A 122 -5.89 5.03 14.80
N LYS A 123 -6.99 5.61 14.28
CA LYS A 123 -7.85 4.94 13.29
C LYS A 123 -7.07 4.62 12.00
N ALA A 124 -6.25 5.57 11.53
CA ALA A 124 -5.40 5.35 10.36
C ALA A 124 -4.39 4.22 10.60
N LYS A 125 -3.72 4.21 11.76
CA LYS A 125 -2.80 3.13 12.17
C LYS A 125 -3.50 1.77 12.24
N LEU A 126 -4.71 1.71 12.78
CA LEU A 126 -5.48 0.48 12.85
C LEU A 126 -5.80 -0.05 11.44
N LEU A 127 -6.22 0.84 10.54
CA LEU A 127 -6.44 0.50 9.13
C LEU A 127 -5.17 -0.04 8.48
N THR A 128 -4.03 0.64 8.64
CA THR A 128 -2.74 0.19 8.09
C THR A 128 -2.32 -1.16 8.67
N ARG A 129 -2.51 -1.39 9.98
CA ARG A 129 -2.23 -2.69 10.60
C ARG A 129 -3.07 -3.81 10.00
N PHE A 130 -4.36 -3.54 9.76
CA PHE A 130 -5.24 -4.50 9.11
C PHE A 130 -4.76 -4.84 7.70
N TYR A 131 -4.39 -3.84 6.89
CA TYR A 131 -3.85 -4.06 5.54
C TYR A 131 -2.54 -4.86 5.56
N VAL A 132 -1.61 -4.55 6.46
CA VAL A 132 -0.36 -5.31 6.61
C VAL A 132 -0.65 -6.74 7.05
N ALA A 133 -1.56 -6.95 8.00
CA ALA A 133 -1.94 -8.29 8.48
C ALA A 133 -2.58 -9.13 7.35
N VAL A 134 -3.50 -8.54 6.58
CA VAL A 134 -4.09 -9.19 5.40
C VAL A 134 -3.01 -9.55 4.39
N CYS A 135 -2.09 -8.63 4.08
CA CYS A 135 -0.99 -8.88 3.13
C CYS A 135 -0.09 -10.06 3.58
N VAL A 136 0.35 -10.07 4.83
CA VAL A 136 1.17 -11.15 5.38
C VAL A 136 0.40 -12.48 5.39
N LEU A 137 -0.87 -12.45 5.78
CA LEU A 137 -1.74 -13.62 5.78
C LEU A 137 -1.93 -14.17 4.36
N THR A 138 -2.15 -13.31 3.36
CA THR A 138 -2.27 -13.73 1.96
C THR A 138 -1.00 -14.40 1.47
N ILE A 139 0.17 -13.84 1.73
CA ILE A 139 1.46 -14.45 1.38
C ILE A 139 1.60 -15.81 2.07
N PHE A 140 1.30 -15.88 3.37
CA PHE A 140 1.36 -17.13 4.13
C PHE A 140 0.42 -18.20 3.55
N LEU A 141 -0.82 -17.85 3.21
CA LEU A 141 -1.79 -18.78 2.61
C LEU A 141 -1.35 -19.27 1.23
N VAL A 142 -0.75 -18.40 0.41
CA VAL A 142 -0.17 -18.81 -0.88
C VAL A 142 0.96 -19.80 -0.66
N LEU A 143 1.88 -19.53 0.26
CA LEU A 143 2.99 -20.44 0.58
C LEU A 143 2.50 -21.79 1.11
N LEU A 144 1.48 -21.78 1.98
CA LEU A 144 0.86 -23.00 2.48
C LEU A 144 0.25 -23.81 1.32
N PHE A 145 -0.48 -23.16 0.42
CA PHE A 145 -1.07 -23.81 -0.76
C PHE A 145 -0.01 -24.40 -1.69
N SER A 146 1.08 -23.67 -1.94
CA SER A 146 2.22 -24.17 -2.73
C SER A 146 2.89 -25.37 -2.08
N LEU A 147 3.00 -25.39 -0.75
CA LEU A 147 3.56 -26.53 -0.03
C LEU A 147 2.63 -27.74 -0.07
N MET A 148 1.33 -27.55 0.11
CA MET A 148 0.32 -28.60 0.03
C MET A 148 0.22 -29.21 -1.37
N SER A 149 0.26 -28.38 -2.41
CA SER A 149 0.27 -28.85 -3.81
C SER A 149 1.53 -29.64 -4.14
N SER A 150 2.70 -29.21 -3.66
CA SER A 150 3.95 -29.99 -3.78
C SER A 150 3.89 -31.33 -3.05
N MET A 151 3.19 -31.43 -1.93
CA MET A 151 3.03 -32.69 -1.18
C MET A 151 2.00 -33.63 -1.81
N THR A 152 1.02 -33.09 -2.56
CA THR A 152 -0.05 -33.87 -3.20
C THR A 152 0.36 -34.39 -4.58
N ALA A 153 1.45 -33.86 -5.15
CA ALA A 153 2.05 -34.35 -6.38
C ALA A 153 2.81 -35.67 -6.16
N GLU A 154 2.09 -36.75 -5.86
CA GLU A 154 2.60 -38.12 -6.00
C GLU A 154 2.65 -38.50 -7.50
N PRO A 155 3.64 -39.30 -7.92
CA PRO A 155 3.96 -39.53 -9.33
C PRO A 155 2.79 -40.24 -10.02
N LYS A 156 2.46 -39.79 -11.24
CA LYS A 156 1.61 -40.58 -12.15
C LYS A 156 2.25 -41.96 -12.28
N ARG A 157 1.59 -42.96 -11.67
CA ARG A 157 1.87 -44.37 -11.88
C ARG A 157 1.52 -44.64 -13.35
N ASP A 158 2.53 -44.85 -14.18
CA ASP A 158 2.33 -45.28 -15.56
C ASP A 158 1.60 -46.62 -15.54
N THR A 159 0.28 -46.58 -15.74
CA THR A 159 -0.49 -47.76 -16.13
C THR A 159 -0.22 -48.00 -17.61
N SER A 160 0.97 -48.50 -17.90
CA SER A 160 1.25 -49.16 -19.17
C SER A 160 0.93 -50.64 -18.99
N GLU A 161 -0.35 -50.99 -19.15
CA GLU A 161 -0.74 -52.31 -19.63
C GLU A 161 -2.19 -52.27 -20.13
N GLU A 162 -2.42 -53.01 -21.21
CA GLU A 162 -3.71 -53.26 -21.86
C GLU A 162 -4.18 -52.22 -22.91
N ASN A 163 -3.65 -52.34 -24.14
CA ASN A 163 -4.49 -52.79 -25.27
C ASN A 163 -3.71 -53.08 -26.56
N VAL A 164 -3.70 -54.38 -26.90
CA VAL A 164 -3.93 -54.94 -28.24
C VAL A 164 -2.84 -54.80 -29.32
N THR A 165 -2.11 -55.91 -29.44
CA THR A 165 -1.57 -56.60 -30.63
C THR A 165 -2.01 -56.18 -32.05
N THR A 166 -1.17 -56.60 -33.03
CA THR A 166 -1.27 -56.58 -34.52
C THR A 166 -0.73 -55.28 -35.15
N ILE A 167 0.38 -55.24 -35.91
CA ILE A 167 0.71 -55.99 -37.12
C ILE A 167 2.24 -56.16 -37.31
N ARG A 168 2.54 -57.24 -38.01
CA ARG A 168 3.78 -57.96 -38.32
C ARG A 168 4.56 -57.39 -39.52
N GLU A 169 5.87 -57.65 -39.51
CA GLU A 169 6.85 -57.82 -40.62
C GLU A 169 7.73 -56.66 -41.17
N ASN A 170 9.03 -56.83 -40.87
CA ASN A 170 10.23 -56.79 -41.74
C ASN A 170 10.64 -55.51 -42.50
N ALA A 171 11.81 -54.96 -42.13
CA ALA A 171 13.06 -55.22 -42.85
C ALA A 171 14.30 -54.67 -42.09
N SER A 172 15.34 -55.47 -42.10
CA SER A 172 16.71 -55.26 -41.61
C SER A 172 17.50 -54.17 -42.36
N SER A 173 18.39 -53.43 -41.68
CA SER A 173 19.86 -53.67 -41.79
C SER A 173 20.73 -52.52 -41.22
N PHE A 174 21.91 -52.92 -40.72
CA PHE A 174 23.15 -52.18 -40.40
C PHE A 174 23.26 -51.37 -39.08
N ALA A 175 24.12 -51.88 -38.20
CA ALA A 175 24.70 -51.28 -36.98
C ALA A 175 26.08 -50.63 -37.29
N PRO A 176 26.93 -50.21 -36.32
CA PRO A 176 26.74 -49.77 -34.92
C PRO A 176 27.43 -48.40 -34.62
N SER A 177 27.05 -47.68 -33.56
CA SER A 177 27.99 -46.77 -32.87
C SER A 177 27.59 -46.51 -31.42
N GLU A 178 28.50 -46.90 -30.53
CA GLU A 178 28.82 -46.31 -29.22
C GLU A 178 27.70 -46.20 -28.16
N ALA A 179 27.68 -47.21 -27.31
CA ALA A 179 27.23 -47.10 -25.94
C ALA A 179 28.25 -46.32 -25.11
N ASN A 180 27.77 -45.30 -24.38
CA ASN A 180 28.23 -44.76 -23.10
C ASN A 180 27.22 -43.64 -22.77
N GLY A 181 26.00 -43.94 -22.33
CA GLY A 181 25.75 -44.36 -20.96
C GLY A 181 25.43 -43.14 -20.07
N GLU A 182 24.49 -42.27 -20.48
CA GLU A 182 23.83 -41.37 -19.53
C GLU A 182 22.81 -42.19 -18.72
N PRO A 183 22.90 -42.23 -17.38
CA PRO A 183 21.86 -42.82 -16.57
C PRO A 183 20.63 -41.90 -16.61
N LEU A 184 19.75 -42.20 -17.56
CA LEU A 184 18.34 -41.83 -17.57
C LEU A 184 17.70 -42.47 -16.33
N ASN A 185 17.71 -41.75 -15.20
CA ASN A 185 16.88 -42.03 -14.02
C ASN A 185 17.00 -40.86 -13.03
N ALA A 186 16.42 -39.72 -13.39
CA ALA A 186 15.91 -38.79 -12.39
C ALA A 186 14.39 -38.88 -12.46
N THR A 187 13.81 -39.56 -11.47
CA THR A 187 12.37 -39.53 -11.21
C THR A 187 11.96 -38.06 -11.12
N ASP A 188 11.18 -37.61 -12.10
CA ASP A 188 10.89 -36.21 -12.36
C ASP A 188 9.88 -35.67 -11.34
N ASN A 189 10.33 -35.52 -10.09
CA ASN A 189 9.59 -34.85 -9.02
C ASN A 189 9.67 -33.34 -9.25
N LYS A 190 8.91 -32.86 -10.23
CA LYS A 190 8.85 -31.44 -10.60
C LYS A 190 8.39 -30.62 -9.39
N ARG A 191 9.31 -29.84 -8.81
CA ARG A 191 9.03 -28.96 -7.67
C ARG A 191 8.43 -27.65 -8.16
N TYR A 192 7.24 -27.31 -7.69
CA TYR A 192 6.57 -26.07 -8.07
C TYR A 192 7.07 -24.90 -7.22
N LEU A 193 7.35 -23.77 -7.87
CA LEU A 193 7.64 -22.50 -7.20
C LEU A 193 6.32 -21.85 -6.75
N PRO A 194 6.29 -21.11 -5.63
CA PRO A 194 5.06 -20.48 -5.16
C PRO A 194 4.46 -19.44 -6.12
N TYR A 195 5.31 -18.86 -6.95
CA TYR A 195 4.95 -17.87 -7.95
C TYR A 195 5.58 -18.23 -9.29
N ALA A 196 4.87 -17.91 -10.37
CA ALA A 196 5.31 -18.18 -11.73
C ALA A 196 6.67 -17.52 -12.02
N PHE A 197 7.59 -18.30 -12.57
CA PHE A 197 8.94 -17.85 -12.89
C PHE A 197 9.39 -18.49 -14.19
N PHE A 198 10.08 -17.71 -15.02
CA PHE A 198 10.49 -18.11 -16.36
C PHE A 198 11.71 -19.06 -16.38
N VAL A 199 12.39 -19.25 -15.25
CA VAL A 199 13.53 -20.18 -15.14
C VAL A 199 13.11 -21.41 -14.36
N ASP A 200 13.19 -22.57 -15.01
CA ASP A 200 12.99 -23.87 -14.36
C ASP A 200 14.26 -24.27 -13.60
N VAL A 201 14.30 -23.95 -12.30
CA VAL A 201 15.45 -24.25 -11.43
C VAL A 201 15.08 -25.43 -10.54
N GLN A 202 15.26 -26.65 -11.03
CA GLN A 202 14.91 -27.87 -10.29
C GLN A 202 16.05 -28.41 -9.41
N GLY A 203 17.28 -27.96 -9.62
CA GLY A 203 18.47 -28.41 -8.88
C GLY A 203 18.62 -27.75 -7.51
N THR A 204 18.92 -28.56 -6.48
CA THR A 204 19.47 -28.05 -5.21
C THR A 204 20.94 -27.65 -5.42
N PRO A 205 21.43 -26.53 -4.84
CA PRO A 205 20.80 -25.61 -3.89
C PRO A 205 20.05 -24.42 -4.54
N TRP A 206 20.10 -24.27 -5.85
CA TRP A 206 19.57 -23.08 -6.55
C TRP A 206 18.05 -22.91 -6.39
N TYR A 207 17.30 -24.00 -6.33
CA TYR A 207 15.86 -23.97 -6.05
C TYR A 207 15.54 -23.27 -4.72
N GLU A 208 16.26 -23.61 -3.64
CA GLU A 208 16.03 -23.04 -2.31
C GLU A 208 16.35 -21.55 -2.28
N VAL A 209 17.40 -21.13 -2.99
CA VAL A 209 17.78 -19.72 -3.11
C VAL A 209 16.70 -18.93 -3.86
N VAL A 210 16.21 -19.43 -4.99
CA VAL A 210 15.14 -18.78 -5.77
C VAL A 210 13.84 -18.73 -4.97
N TYR A 211 13.51 -19.78 -4.22
CA TYR A 211 12.34 -19.84 -3.35
C TYR A 211 12.37 -18.73 -2.29
N VAL A 212 13.47 -18.59 -1.55
CA VAL A 212 13.62 -17.53 -0.53
C VAL A 212 13.61 -16.14 -1.16
N LEU A 213 14.23 -16.00 -2.34
CA LEU A 213 14.26 -14.73 -3.07
C LEU A 213 12.85 -14.30 -3.52
N GLN A 214 12.04 -15.23 -4.02
CA GLN A 214 10.65 -14.95 -4.41
C GLN A 214 9.80 -14.47 -3.23
N ILE A 215 9.92 -15.14 -2.07
CA ILE A 215 9.22 -14.72 -0.85
C ILE A 215 9.64 -13.29 -0.46
N THR A 216 10.94 -13.02 -0.48
CA THR A 216 11.48 -11.70 -0.13
C THR A 216 10.97 -10.62 -1.08
N PHE A 217 10.96 -10.88 -2.38
CA PHE A 217 10.42 -9.94 -3.36
C PHE A 217 8.92 -9.74 -3.18
N MET A 218 8.14 -10.80 -2.93
CA MET A 218 6.69 -10.68 -2.70
C MET A 218 6.33 -9.93 -1.43
N MET A 219 7.11 -10.10 -0.35
CA MET A 219 6.97 -9.26 0.84
C MET A 219 7.26 -7.79 0.52
N ASN A 220 8.29 -7.50 -0.27
CA ASN A 220 8.63 -6.14 -0.68
C ASN A 220 7.49 -5.50 -1.52
N VAL A 221 7.01 -6.23 -2.53
CA VAL A 221 5.87 -5.82 -3.36
C VAL A 221 4.63 -5.58 -2.50
N GLY A 222 4.31 -6.52 -1.60
CA GLY A 222 3.17 -6.44 -0.71
C GLY A 222 3.21 -5.19 0.19
N PHE A 223 4.32 -4.94 0.87
CA PHE A 223 4.46 -3.76 1.73
C PHE A 223 4.45 -2.44 0.94
N THR A 224 5.03 -2.44 -0.27
CA THR A 224 5.00 -1.28 -1.16
C THR A 224 3.56 -0.95 -1.59
N CYS A 225 2.78 -1.96 -1.99
CA CYS A 225 1.36 -1.80 -2.32
C CYS A 225 0.54 -1.34 -1.11
N VAL A 226 0.75 -1.94 0.08
CA VAL A 226 0.07 -1.50 1.31
C VAL A 226 0.41 -0.05 1.65
N GLY A 227 1.67 0.36 1.48
CA GLY A 227 2.08 1.75 1.65
C GLY A 227 1.35 2.70 0.69
N ALA A 228 1.25 2.32 -0.59
CA ALA A 228 0.53 3.10 -1.60
C ALA A 228 -0.98 3.18 -1.32
N ASP A 229 -1.58 2.13 -0.78
CA ASP A 229 -3.03 2.06 -0.49
C ASP A 229 -3.41 2.81 0.79
N THR A 230 -2.49 2.89 1.75
CA THR A 230 -2.76 3.49 3.08
C THR A 230 -2.38 4.97 3.17
N ILE A 231 -1.57 5.50 2.24
CA ILE A 231 -1.15 6.91 2.24
C ILE A 231 -2.33 7.89 2.09
N GLY A 232 -3.28 7.57 1.21
CA GLY A 232 -4.47 8.39 0.98
C GLY A 232 -5.36 8.49 2.23
N PRO A 233 -5.84 7.35 2.76
CA PRO A 233 -6.61 7.30 4.01
C PRO A 233 -5.90 7.97 5.19
N LEU A 234 -4.57 7.83 5.29
CA LEU A 234 -3.77 8.51 6.32
C LEU A 234 -3.94 10.03 6.25
N PHE A 235 -3.70 10.63 5.09
CA PHE A 235 -3.82 12.08 4.93
C PHE A 235 -5.25 12.57 5.13
N ILE A 236 -6.24 11.82 4.63
CA ILE A 236 -7.66 12.14 4.85
C ILE A 236 -7.97 12.17 6.35
N LEU A 237 -7.59 11.13 7.10
CA LEU A 237 -7.88 11.07 8.54
C LEU A 237 -7.15 12.14 9.35
N ILE A 238 -5.88 12.42 9.03
CA ILE A 238 -5.14 13.54 9.65
C ILE A 238 -5.86 14.87 9.40
N THR A 239 -6.30 15.10 8.16
CA THR A 239 -7.03 16.31 7.76
C THR A 239 -8.35 16.43 8.49
N CYS A 240 -9.12 15.35 8.59
CA CYS A 240 -10.34 15.32 9.40
C CYS A 240 -10.07 15.69 10.87
N GLY A 241 -8.98 15.18 11.45
CA GLY A 241 -8.56 15.55 12.80
C GLY A 241 -8.28 17.05 12.94
N TYR A 242 -7.60 17.67 11.96
CA TYR A 242 -7.37 19.12 11.99
C TYR A 242 -8.65 19.93 11.80
N PHE A 243 -9.59 19.48 10.95
CA PHE A 243 -10.90 20.13 10.83
C PHE A 243 -11.70 20.08 12.13
N ASP A 244 -11.63 18.96 12.85
CA ASP A 244 -12.32 18.78 14.13
C ASP A 244 -11.75 19.73 15.19
N VAL A 245 -10.41 19.89 15.24
CA VAL A 245 -9.76 20.90 16.08
C VAL A 245 -10.22 22.32 15.73
N ILE A 246 -10.23 22.67 14.44
CA ILE A 246 -10.68 23.99 13.98
C ILE A 246 -12.13 24.24 14.40
N ARG A 247 -12.99 23.22 14.23
CA ARG A 247 -14.39 23.29 14.66
C ARG A 247 -14.51 23.55 16.16
N SER A 248 -13.79 22.83 17.00
CA SER A 248 -13.79 23.06 18.45
C SER A 248 -13.29 24.46 18.82
N ARG A 249 -12.30 25.01 18.09
CA ARG A 249 -11.85 26.39 18.27
C ARG A 249 -12.98 27.38 17.96
N ILE A 250 -13.71 27.20 16.86
CA ILE A 250 -14.81 28.08 16.45
C ILE A 250 -15.98 28.02 17.44
N GLU A 251 -16.38 26.82 17.87
CA GLU A 251 -17.46 26.65 18.85
C GLU A 251 -17.14 27.34 20.18
N ASN A 252 -15.88 27.26 20.64
CA ASN A 252 -15.44 27.96 21.85
C ASN A 252 -15.49 29.49 21.72
N PHE A 253 -15.28 30.06 20.52
CA PHE A 253 -15.43 31.51 20.31
C PHE A 253 -16.89 31.96 20.36
N HIS A 254 -17.79 31.19 19.74
CA HIS A 254 -19.22 31.52 19.74
C HIS A 254 -19.83 31.48 21.15
N LEU A 255 -19.38 30.55 22.00
CA LEU A 255 -19.81 30.49 23.40
C LEU A 255 -19.32 31.68 24.22
N LEU A 256 -18.12 32.21 23.92
CA LEU A 256 -17.59 33.40 24.57
C LEU A 256 -18.39 34.65 24.20
N GLU A 257 -18.71 34.82 22.91
CA GLU A 257 -19.52 35.94 22.40
C GLU A 257 -20.97 35.89 22.94
N SER A 258 -21.57 34.69 23.02
CA SER A 258 -22.88 34.46 23.63
C SER A 258 -22.93 34.76 25.13
N SER A 259 -21.80 34.73 25.83
CA SER A 259 -21.72 34.93 27.28
C SER A 259 -21.50 36.39 27.70
N LEU A 260 -21.24 37.29 26.75
CA LEU A 260 -21.23 38.73 26.99
C LEU A 260 -22.68 39.21 27.16
N PRO A 261 -23.11 39.67 28.35
CA PRO A 261 -24.41 40.27 28.49
C PRO A 261 -24.42 41.57 27.69
N ILE A 262 -25.35 41.67 26.75
CA ILE A 262 -25.84 42.95 26.24
C ILE A 262 -26.43 43.67 27.45
N THR A 263 -25.59 44.35 28.22
CA THR A 263 -26.03 45.21 29.30
C THR A 263 -26.52 46.47 28.61
N ALA A 264 -27.81 46.44 28.27
CA ALA A 264 -28.54 47.63 27.90
C ALA A 264 -28.32 48.68 29.01
N GLU A 265 -27.98 49.86 28.52
CA GLU A 265 -27.55 51.05 29.24
C GLU A 265 -28.31 51.32 30.54
N THR A 266 -27.58 51.55 31.63
CA THR A 266 -27.99 52.54 32.63
C THR A 266 -26.78 53.03 33.43
N GLY A 267 -26.27 54.20 33.03
CA GLY A 267 -25.78 55.24 33.93
C GLY A 267 -24.51 55.01 34.77
N THR A 268 -23.49 55.81 34.45
CA THR A 268 -22.66 56.62 35.39
C THR A 268 -21.20 56.16 35.59
N THR A 269 -20.30 56.79 34.82
CA THR A 269 -18.90 57.19 35.16
C THR A 269 -17.99 56.15 35.82
N ALA A 270 -17.80 55.00 35.18
CA ALA A 270 -16.65 54.10 35.39
C ALA A 270 -16.13 53.50 34.06
N GLU A 271 -16.27 54.26 32.96
CA GLU A 271 -16.18 53.74 31.60
C GLU A 271 -14.74 53.66 31.03
N ALA A 272 -13.82 54.52 31.46
CA ALA A 272 -12.51 54.61 30.79
C ALA A 272 -11.60 53.39 31.01
N THR A 273 -11.70 52.68 32.15
CA THR A 273 -10.88 51.48 32.44
C THR A 273 -11.51 50.20 31.89
N LEU A 274 -12.84 50.13 31.80
CA LEU A 274 -13.56 48.98 31.25
C LEU A 274 -13.51 48.96 29.72
N VAL A 275 -13.59 50.12 29.06
CA VAL A 275 -13.52 50.24 27.60
C VAL A 275 -12.16 49.79 27.06
N THR A 276 -11.04 50.14 27.70
CA THR A 276 -9.71 49.65 27.28
C THR A 276 -9.56 48.13 27.41
N THR A 277 -10.24 47.52 28.38
CA THR A 277 -10.18 46.06 28.61
C THR A 277 -11.07 45.31 27.61
N ALA A 278 -12.24 45.87 27.29
CA ALA A 278 -13.17 45.33 26.29
C ALA A 278 -12.62 45.47 24.85
N GLU A 279 -12.02 46.61 24.50
CA GLU A 279 -11.37 46.82 23.20
C GLU A 279 -10.15 45.91 23.02
N SER A 280 -9.37 45.68 24.08
CA SER A 280 -8.26 44.73 24.05
C SER A 280 -8.75 43.28 23.89
N SER A 281 -9.86 42.90 24.52
CA SER A 281 -10.45 41.56 24.39
C SER A 281 -11.02 41.31 22.99
N ALA A 282 -11.79 42.25 22.44
CA ALA A 282 -12.34 42.17 21.09
C ALA A 282 -11.25 42.10 20.00
N ASN A 283 -10.15 42.83 20.19
CA ASN A 283 -8.99 42.77 19.29
C ASN A 283 -8.23 41.42 19.40
N VAL A 284 -8.24 40.78 20.57
CA VAL A 284 -7.66 39.43 20.76
C VAL A 284 -8.53 38.36 20.09
N ASP A 285 -9.85 38.45 20.21
CA ASP A 285 -10.78 37.47 19.63
C ASP A 285 -10.83 37.56 18.10
N THR A 286 -10.82 38.78 17.53
CA THR A 286 -10.70 38.98 16.08
C THR A 286 -9.37 38.44 15.52
N LYS A 287 -8.25 38.59 16.25
CA LYS A 287 -6.95 38.00 15.86
C LYS A 287 -6.97 36.47 15.87
N LYS A 288 -7.58 35.86 16.90
CA LYS A 288 -7.71 34.41 16.99
C LYS A 288 -8.64 33.85 15.90
N LEU A 289 -9.76 34.52 15.64
CA LEU A 289 -10.67 34.17 14.55
C LEU A 289 -9.97 34.27 13.19
N ARG A 290 -9.22 35.36 12.94
CA ARG A 290 -8.42 35.51 11.72
C ARG A 290 -7.42 34.36 11.55
N THR A 291 -6.74 33.97 12.62
CA THR A 291 -5.81 32.83 12.60
C THR A 291 -6.53 31.53 12.26
N CYS A 292 -7.70 31.29 12.85
CA CYS A 292 -8.54 30.13 12.58
C CYS A 292 -9.00 30.06 11.11
N VAL A 293 -9.43 31.19 10.54
CA VAL A 293 -9.82 31.30 9.13
C VAL A 293 -8.63 31.01 8.20
N ILE A 294 -7.44 31.56 8.50
CA ILE A 294 -6.22 31.28 7.73
C ILE A 294 -5.86 29.79 7.80
N GLN A 295 -5.95 29.17 8.98
CA GLN A 295 -5.70 27.73 9.16
C GLN A 295 -6.69 26.88 8.35
N HIS A 296 -7.97 27.25 8.36
CA HIS A 296 -9.00 26.57 7.58
C HIS A 296 -8.75 26.68 6.07
N GLN A 297 -8.40 27.87 5.57
CA GLN A 297 -8.06 28.08 4.16
C GLN A 297 -6.84 27.26 3.73
N LEU A 298 -5.82 27.16 4.60
CA LEU A 298 -4.64 26.36 4.33
C LEU A 298 -4.99 24.86 4.28
N LEU A 299 -5.88 24.40 5.17
CA LEU A 299 -6.36 23.02 5.18
C LEU A 299 -7.21 22.68 3.94
N LEU A 300 -8.02 23.62 3.44
CA LEU A 300 -8.75 23.45 2.18
C LEU A 300 -7.81 23.33 0.98
N LYS A 301 -6.71 24.09 0.97
CA LYS A 301 -5.67 23.95 -0.06
C LYS A 301 -5.00 22.58 0.04
N PHE A 302 -4.69 22.15 1.24
CA PHE A 302 -4.17 20.81 1.52
C PHE A 302 -5.11 19.69 1.04
N CYS A 303 -6.42 19.83 1.22
CA CYS A 303 -7.41 18.88 0.69
C CYS A 303 -7.34 18.71 -0.83
N LYS A 304 -7.06 19.79 -1.58
CA LYS A 304 -6.92 19.69 -3.05
C LYS A 304 -5.74 18.81 -3.44
N ASP A 305 -4.62 18.92 -2.72
CA ASP A 305 -3.44 18.10 -2.96
C ASP A 305 -3.72 16.63 -2.61
N ILE A 306 -4.43 16.36 -1.49
CA ILE A 306 -4.92 15.01 -1.14
C ILE A 306 -5.82 14.46 -2.24
N GLN A 307 -6.77 15.26 -2.73
CA GLN A 307 -7.73 14.84 -3.73
C GLN A 307 -7.04 14.42 -5.03
N GLN A 308 -6.03 15.17 -5.49
CA GLN A 308 -5.27 14.81 -6.69
C GLN A 308 -4.53 13.47 -6.53
N LEU A 309 -3.87 13.27 -5.39
CA LEU A 309 -3.19 12.02 -5.07
C LEU A 309 -4.18 10.84 -5.00
N THR A 310 -5.23 11.01 -4.20
CA THR A 310 -6.18 9.93 -3.88
C THR A 310 -7.09 9.57 -5.04
N SER A 311 -7.50 10.54 -5.86
CA SER A 311 -8.35 10.30 -7.03
C SER A 311 -7.70 9.33 -8.00
N LEU A 312 -6.40 9.49 -8.28
CA LEU A 312 -5.68 8.60 -9.18
C LEU A 312 -5.57 7.18 -8.60
N VAL A 313 -5.17 7.07 -7.33
CA VAL A 313 -4.99 5.78 -6.64
C VAL A 313 -6.32 5.01 -6.53
N PHE A 314 -7.40 5.67 -6.10
CA PHE A 314 -8.72 5.05 -5.95
C PHE A 314 -9.33 4.68 -7.29
N LEU A 315 -9.11 5.47 -8.34
CA LEU A 315 -9.59 5.14 -9.68
C LEU A 315 -8.94 3.84 -10.18
N THR A 316 -7.62 3.73 -10.08
CA THR A 316 -6.91 2.49 -10.47
C THR A 316 -7.37 1.29 -9.65
N GLN A 317 -7.59 1.47 -8.35
CA GLN A 317 -8.10 0.40 -7.49
C GLN A 317 -9.52 -0.02 -7.86
N LEU A 318 -10.40 0.93 -8.16
CA LEU A 318 -11.77 0.66 -8.57
C LEU A 318 -11.77 -0.17 -9.86
N PHE A 319 -11.08 0.29 -10.90
CA PHE A 319 -10.98 -0.45 -12.17
C PHE A 319 -10.41 -1.86 -11.99
N GLY A 320 -9.31 -2.00 -11.25
CA GLY A 320 -8.71 -3.31 -10.99
C GLY A 320 -9.65 -4.24 -10.23
N SER A 321 -10.35 -3.74 -9.20
CA SER A 321 -11.28 -4.54 -8.41
C SER A 321 -12.53 -4.95 -9.19
N THR A 322 -13.12 -4.02 -9.96
CA THR A 322 -14.30 -4.30 -10.80
C THR A 322 -14.00 -5.41 -11.79
N TYR A 323 -12.84 -5.34 -12.46
CA TYR A 323 -12.48 -6.37 -13.41
C TYR A 323 -12.28 -7.74 -12.73
N ASN A 324 -11.55 -7.78 -11.61
CA ASN A 324 -11.33 -9.03 -10.87
C ASN A 324 -12.64 -9.65 -10.39
N ILE A 325 -13.58 -8.86 -9.88
CA ILE A 325 -14.90 -9.34 -9.45
C ILE A 325 -15.68 -9.89 -10.65
N SER A 326 -15.66 -9.22 -11.81
CA SER A 326 -16.29 -9.70 -13.03
C SER A 326 -15.69 -11.03 -13.52
N LEU A 327 -14.37 -11.17 -13.48
CA LEU A 327 -13.69 -12.39 -13.91
C LEU A 327 -13.97 -13.56 -12.95
N VAL A 328 -13.91 -13.32 -11.63
CA VAL A 328 -14.31 -14.33 -10.64
C VAL A 328 -15.77 -14.73 -10.83
N GLY A 329 -16.66 -13.77 -11.10
CA GLY A 329 -18.06 -14.06 -11.42
C GLY A 329 -18.22 -14.95 -12.65
N PHE A 330 -17.45 -14.71 -13.70
CA PHE A 330 -17.43 -15.55 -14.89
C PHE A 330 -16.94 -16.98 -14.59
N LYS A 331 -15.86 -17.12 -13.79
CA LYS A 331 -15.29 -18.42 -13.38
C LYS A 331 -16.26 -19.23 -12.49
N LEU A 332 -17.14 -18.57 -11.74
CA LEU A 332 -18.15 -19.25 -10.91
C LEU A 332 -19.36 -19.76 -11.70
N VAL A 333 -19.63 -19.19 -12.88
CA VAL A 333 -20.80 -19.54 -13.71
C VAL A 333 -20.45 -20.57 -14.79
N SER A 334 -19.19 -20.61 -15.23
CA SER A 334 -18.70 -21.53 -16.27
C SER A 334 -18.36 -22.90 -15.71
#